data_AF-A0A970CNK5-F1
#
_entry.id   AF-A0A970CNK5-F1
#
_cell.length_a   1.000
_cell.length_b   1.000
_cell.length_c   1.000
_cell.angle_alpha   90.00
_cell.angle_beta   90.00
_cell.angle_gamma   90.00
#
_symmetry.space_group_name_H-M   'P 1'
#
loop_
_entity.id
_entity.type
_entity.pdbx_description
1 polymer ?
#
loop_
_entity_poly.entity_id
_entity_poly.type
_entity_poly.pdbx_seq_one_letter_code
_entity_poly.pdbx_strand_id
1 'polypeptide(L)'
;MNKTERINEFFKLIASIHLSDSSIEITPEMVYANIVEFGIREHSKNNVYFNEWRRNFKDVKNIHVFVSEVNPYFCQFVNNVSLDNNEEKFIKIYVPIDGKHINKAADTIFKFMAKKNIAHTSLVGSDERIDNIVIRVKDEKSARLIKQFIKNDPYIQEGLLPPNPFAIIDEGLAMAYDNKISYNKLVASYISSYLNDLKSKDNLETTNYVDFANYVIKKYNNTFVYCNELNDFIKEKNLYGDKEYIAKKLIEYVTVTKLLIDSLRNLGINEYMEYWHEINNRGYQKLLINDIIKNLENYYYTEEKGDKLSISEIDKILADAIAITCEKYDLSQATHALNEFINNNNVSYFTNDNDSREKIIKNVTVDDAKKLIKNLFDGELNLTEYVSYALNLDVLLQKQQILDNAALVTLQKYGDEQLCYALEQASKGNFQGFSRENRESLIRNIPPDEIPSFIEMTFKREGHDLKNSNEPLNQLYAKRI
;
A
#
# COMPACT_ATOMS: atom_id res chain seq x y z
N MET A 1 -18.50 17.53 0.37
CA MET A 1 -17.26 17.16 -0.34
C MET A 1 -17.21 15.67 -0.51
N ASN A 2 -16.73 15.21 -1.66
CA ASN A 2 -16.42 13.81 -1.89
C ASN A 2 -15.10 13.42 -1.20
N LYS A 3 -14.77 12.12 -1.18
CA LYS A 3 -13.58 11.58 -0.51
C LYS A 3 -12.27 12.15 -1.04
N THR A 4 -12.14 12.23 -2.37
CA THR A 4 -10.94 12.78 -3.05
C THR A 4 -10.67 14.23 -2.65
N GLU A 5 -11.71 15.07 -2.62
CA GLU A 5 -11.60 16.46 -2.17
C GLU A 5 -11.10 16.55 -0.72
N ARG A 6 -11.65 15.71 0.17
CA ARG A 6 -11.24 15.70 1.59
C ARG A 6 -9.80 15.25 1.78
N ILE A 7 -9.33 14.28 1.01
CA ILE A 7 -7.92 13.86 1.04
C ILE A 7 -7.01 14.98 0.53
N ASN A 8 -7.38 15.64 -0.57
CA ASN A 8 -6.61 16.78 -1.09
C ASN A 8 -6.54 17.94 -0.10
N GLU A 9 -7.65 18.27 0.57
CA GLU A 9 -7.66 19.28 1.63
C GLU A 9 -6.79 18.88 2.81
N PHE A 10 -6.81 17.60 3.20
CA PHE A 10 -5.93 17.09 4.25
C PHE A 10 -4.45 17.27 3.88
N PHE A 11 -4.06 16.94 2.64
CA PHE A 11 -2.69 17.15 2.20
C PHE A 11 -2.29 18.61 2.18
N LYS A 12 -3.17 19.50 1.70
CA LYS A 12 -2.93 20.95 1.73
C LYS A 12 -2.77 21.47 3.15
N LEU A 13 -3.56 20.97 4.10
CA LEU A 13 -3.41 21.30 5.52
C LEU A 13 -2.00 20.95 6.02
N ILE A 14 -1.56 19.69 5.85
CA ILE A 14 -0.24 19.25 6.32
C ILE A 14 0.89 20.03 5.62
N ALA A 15 0.79 20.21 4.29
CA ALA A 15 1.77 20.98 3.53
C ALA A 15 1.84 22.44 4.02
N SER A 16 0.69 23.08 4.27
CA SER A 16 0.63 24.47 4.73
C SER A 16 1.27 24.67 6.11
N ILE A 17 1.10 23.70 7.03
CA ILE A 17 1.75 23.74 8.34
C ILE A 17 3.26 23.79 8.16
N HIS A 18 3.82 22.89 7.34
CA HIS A 18 5.26 22.86 7.07
C HIS A 18 5.76 24.09 6.31
N LEU A 19 5.03 24.57 5.31
CA LEU A 19 5.42 25.75 4.53
C LEU A 19 5.37 27.04 5.35
N SER A 20 4.50 27.09 6.38
CA SER A 20 4.43 28.22 7.31
C SER A 20 5.57 28.24 8.32
N ASP A 21 6.11 27.08 8.68
CA ASP A 21 7.27 26.92 9.56
C ASP A 21 8.06 25.66 9.18
N SER A 22 9.16 25.86 8.47
CA SER A 22 10.00 24.77 7.96
C SER A 22 10.69 23.96 9.07
N SER A 23 10.68 24.43 10.33
CA SER A 23 11.19 23.67 11.48
C SER A 23 10.24 22.54 11.92
N ILE A 24 8.96 22.59 11.52
CA ILE A 24 7.98 21.55 11.83
C ILE A 24 8.19 20.38 10.86
N GLU A 25 8.70 19.26 11.35
CA GLU A 25 8.86 18.05 10.55
C GLU A 25 7.53 17.37 10.25
N ILE A 26 7.39 16.82 9.03
CA ILE A 26 6.21 16.04 8.62
C ILE A 26 6.40 14.60 9.11
N THR A 27 6.23 14.36 10.41
CA THR A 27 6.36 13.04 11.03
C THR A 27 5.05 12.25 11.01
N PRO A 28 5.08 10.91 11.12
CA PRO A 28 3.86 10.10 11.25
C PRO A 28 2.99 10.51 12.43
N GLU A 29 3.57 10.93 13.55
CA GLU A 29 2.86 11.38 14.75
C GLU A 29 2.11 12.70 14.49
N MET A 30 2.77 13.65 13.83
CA MET A 30 2.17 14.92 13.43
C MET A 30 0.99 14.69 12.46
N VAL A 31 1.19 13.83 11.47
CA VAL A 31 0.13 13.46 10.53
C VAL A 31 -1.02 12.76 11.25
N TYR A 32 -0.74 11.80 12.14
CA TYR A 32 -1.76 11.08 12.89
C TYR A 32 -2.62 12.02 13.74
N ALA A 33 -1.99 12.95 14.47
CA ALA A 33 -2.70 13.94 15.28
C ALA A 33 -3.67 14.78 14.43
N ASN A 34 -3.22 15.21 13.26
CA ASN A 34 -4.06 15.95 12.33
C ASN A 34 -5.16 15.08 11.68
N ILE A 35 -4.91 13.80 11.41
CA ILE A 35 -5.94 12.88 10.88
C ILE A 35 -7.09 12.79 11.88
N VAL A 36 -6.81 12.53 13.16
CA VAL A 36 -7.87 12.27 14.15
C VAL A 36 -8.69 13.51 14.49
N GLU A 37 -8.19 14.70 14.17
CA GLU A 37 -8.87 15.99 14.37
C GLU A 37 -9.42 16.60 13.07
N PHE A 38 -9.25 15.92 11.93
CA PHE A 38 -9.55 16.51 10.64
C PHE A 38 -11.04 16.83 10.45
N GLY A 39 -11.33 18.13 10.31
CA GLY A 39 -12.70 18.63 10.11
C GLY A 39 -13.45 18.94 11.41
N ILE A 40 -12.80 18.79 12.58
CA ILE A 40 -13.36 19.18 13.88
C ILE A 40 -13.16 20.69 14.07
N ARG A 41 -14.23 21.40 14.43
CA ARG A 41 -14.22 22.86 14.59
C ARG A 41 -14.14 23.31 16.04
N GLU A 42 -14.76 22.55 16.93
CA GLU A 42 -14.81 22.79 18.37
C GLU A 42 -14.21 21.58 19.07
N HIS A 43 -13.30 21.79 20.02
CA HIS A 43 -12.71 20.69 20.78
C HIS A 43 -13.43 20.56 22.12
N SER A 44 -14.13 19.45 22.31
CA SER A 44 -14.72 19.08 23.60
C SER A 44 -13.96 17.94 24.27
N LYS A 45 -14.02 17.93 25.61
CA LYS A 45 -13.49 16.84 26.45
C LYS A 45 -14.62 15.87 26.76
N ASN A 46 -14.52 14.64 26.29
CA ASN A 46 -15.48 13.57 26.54
C ASN A 46 -15.25 12.89 27.89
N ASN A 47 -14.05 13.01 28.49
CA ASN A 47 -13.71 12.36 29.75
C ASN A 47 -14.62 12.79 30.92
N VAL A 48 -15.31 13.92 30.80
CA VAL A 48 -16.35 14.38 31.73
C VAL A 48 -17.49 13.37 31.89
N TYR A 49 -17.76 12.55 30.86
CA TYR A 49 -18.83 11.55 30.86
C TYR A 49 -18.39 10.15 31.34
N PHE A 50 -17.09 9.89 31.54
CA PHE A 50 -16.59 8.55 31.88
C PHE A 50 -17.19 8.03 33.20
N ASN A 51 -17.35 8.90 34.20
CA ASN A 51 -17.99 8.55 35.48
C ASN A 51 -19.47 8.23 35.32
N GLU A 52 -20.15 8.96 34.44
CA GLU A 52 -21.56 8.76 34.14
C GLU A 52 -21.78 7.41 33.44
N TRP A 53 -21.00 7.11 32.40
CA TRP A 53 -21.10 5.82 31.72
C TRP A 53 -20.82 4.65 32.66
N ARG A 54 -19.75 4.70 33.47
CA ARG A 54 -19.50 3.63 34.46
C ARG A 54 -20.67 3.42 35.43
N ARG A 55 -21.38 4.48 35.80
CA ARG A 55 -22.57 4.40 36.66
C ARG A 55 -23.77 3.81 35.89
N ASN A 56 -24.04 4.30 34.69
CA ASN A 56 -25.19 3.89 33.88
C ASN A 56 -25.13 2.42 33.47
N PHE A 57 -23.92 1.87 33.31
CA PHE A 57 -23.69 0.50 32.88
C PHE A 57 -23.39 -0.49 34.01
N LYS A 58 -23.35 -0.05 35.28
CA LYS A 58 -22.96 -0.89 36.42
C LYS A 58 -23.76 -2.20 36.52
N ASP A 59 -25.07 -2.12 36.29
CA ASP A 59 -26.01 -3.25 36.42
C ASP A 59 -26.54 -3.74 35.06
N VAL A 60 -25.96 -3.26 33.95
CA VAL A 60 -26.37 -3.68 32.60
C VAL A 60 -25.70 -5.01 32.27
N LYS A 61 -26.50 -6.03 31.97
CA LYS A 61 -26.00 -7.36 31.59
C LYS A 61 -25.20 -7.28 30.27
N ASN A 62 -24.26 -8.20 30.11
CA ASN A 62 -23.46 -8.40 28.89
C ASN A 62 -22.54 -7.24 28.52
N ILE A 63 -22.25 -6.34 29.45
CA ILE A 63 -21.31 -5.25 29.24
C ILE A 63 -20.61 -4.90 30.55
N HIS A 64 -19.33 -4.58 30.45
CA HIS A 64 -18.53 -4.03 31.52
C HIS A 64 -17.88 -2.75 31.03
N VAL A 65 -17.96 -1.70 31.86
CA VAL A 65 -17.48 -0.36 31.52
C VAL A 65 -16.46 0.08 32.56
N PHE A 66 -15.27 0.43 32.11
CA PHE A 66 -14.15 0.78 32.98
C PHE A 66 -13.20 1.77 32.32
N VAL A 67 -12.25 2.27 33.10
CA VAL A 67 -11.13 3.08 32.62
C VAL A 67 -9.88 2.41 33.18
N SER A 68 -9.00 1.95 32.30
CA SER A 68 -7.75 1.34 32.69
C SER A 68 -6.76 2.38 33.23
N GLU A 69 -6.05 2.05 34.31
CA GLU A 69 -4.97 2.89 34.84
C GLU A 69 -3.82 3.09 33.84
N VAL A 70 -3.58 2.08 32.98
CA VAL A 70 -2.51 2.11 31.97
C VAL A 70 -2.92 2.94 30.75
N ASN A 71 -4.22 3.11 30.51
CA ASN A 71 -4.73 3.89 29.38
C ASN A 71 -5.93 4.76 29.78
N PRO A 72 -5.71 5.80 30.60
CA PRO A 72 -6.77 6.62 31.18
C PRO A 72 -7.47 7.51 30.14
N TYR A 73 -6.91 7.62 28.94
CA TYR A 73 -7.47 8.37 27.81
C TYR A 73 -8.71 7.73 27.20
N PHE A 74 -9.04 6.49 27.57
CA PHE A 74 -10.18 5.79 27.02
C PHE A 74 -11.09 5.21 28.10
N CYS A 75 -12.40 5.37 27.92
CA CYS A 75 -13.39 4.57 28.61
C CYS A 75 -13.67 3.32 27.78
N GLN A 76 -13.45 2.15 28.35
CA GLN A 76 -13.59 0.86 27.70
C GLN A 76 -14.97 0.28 27.93
N PHE A 77 -15.55 -0.29 26.88
CA PHE A 77 -16.83 -0.99 26.86
C PHE A 77 -16.59 -2.39 26.30
N VAL A 78 -16.63 -3.40 27.16
CA VAL A 78 -16.32 -4.79 26.79
C VAL A 78 -17.51 -5.68 27.08
N ASN A 79 -17.75 -6.66 26.22
CA ASN A 79 -18.71 -7.72 26.53
C ASN A 79 -18.11 -8.68 27.58
N ASN A 80 -18.96 -9.23 28.47
CA ASN A 80 -18.51 -10.07 29.61
C ASN A 80 -18.06 -11.49 29.21
N VAL A 81 -18.12 -11.86 27.93
CA VAL A 81 -17.58 -13.14 27.45
C VAL A 81 -16.07 -12.97 27.35
N SER A 82 -15.31 -13.90 27.94
CA SER A 82 -13.85 -13.97 27.76
C SER A 82 -13.55 -14.08 26.28
N LEU A 83 -13.13 -12.98 25.67
CA LEU A 83 -12.56 -13.01 24.35
C LEU A 83 -11.18 -13.65 24.53
N ASP A 84 -10.96 -14.80 23.89
CA ASP A 84 -9.62 -15.40 23.86
C ASP A 84 -8.66 -14.34 23.30
N ASN A 85 -7.79 -13.82 24.17
CA ASN A 85 -6.91 -12.68 23.91
C ASN A 85 -5.79 -12.97 22.89
N ASN A 86 -5.70 -14.21 22.40
CA ASN A 86 -4.53 -14.66 21.62
C ASN A 86 -4.67 -14.50 20.10
N GLU A 87 -5.87 -14.22 19.57
CA GLU A 87 -6.09 -13.98 18.13
C GLU A 87 -7.16 -12.88 17.89
N GLU A 88 -6.81 -11.65 18.24
CA GLU A 88 -7.72 -10.50 18.17
C GLU A 88 -7.77 -9.87 16.77
N LYS A 89 -8.48 -10.51 15.85
CA LYS A 89 -8.81 -9.95 14.53
C LYS A 89 -10.23 -9.38 14.57
N PHE A 90 -10.37 -8.08 14.41
CA PHE A 90 -11.67 -7.40 14.53
C PHE A 90 -12.04 -6.64 13.27
N ILE A 91 -13.34 -6.61 12.99
CA ILE A 91 -13.97 -5.54 12.23
C ILE A 91 -13.99 -4.32 13.14
N LYS A 92 -13.32 -3.25 12.71
CA LYS A 92 -13.25 -1.98 13.44
C LYS A 92 -14.17 -0.97 12.78
N ILE A 93 -15.04 -0.35 13.58
CA ILE A 93 -15.96 0.70 13.15
C ILE A 93 -15.63 1.97 13.93
N TYR A 94 -15.28 3.02 13.21
CA TYR A 94 -15.15 4.38 13.73
C TYR A 94 -16.50 5.08 13.57
N VAL A 95 -17.06 5.53 14.69
CA VAL A 95 -18.31 6.30 14.74
C VAL A 95 -17.95 7.73 15.18
N PRO A 96 -17.69 8.64 14.23
CA PRO A 96 -17.24 10.01 14.53
C PRO A 96 -18.42 10.84 15.03
N ILE A 97 -18.50 11.11 16.34
CA ILE A 97 -19.62 11.86 16.93
C ILE A 97 -19.15 13.20 17.48
N ASP A 98 -19.92 14.28 17.29
CA ASP A 98 -19.56 15.57 17.88
C ASP A 98 -19.68 15.57 19.42
N GLY A 99 -19.04 16.56 20.05
CA GLY A 99 -19.02 16.72 21.49
C GLY A 99 -20.38 16.89 22.15
N LYS A 100 -21.37 17.44 21.44
CA LYS A 100 -22.72 17.70 21.95
C LYS A 100 -23.52 16.41 22.02
N HIS A 101 -23.28 15.48 21.09
CA HIS A 101 -24.03 14.24 20.96
C HIS A 101 -23.36 13.04 21.64
N ILE A 102 -22.04 13.09 21.90
CA ILE A 102 -21.23 11.95 22.36
C ILE A 102 -21.78 11.20 23.57
N ASN A 103 -22.27 11.91 24.60
CA ASN A 103 -22.73 11.27 25.83
C ASN A 103 -23.89 10.30 25.56
N LYS A 104 -24.96 10.83 24.95
CA LYS A 104 -26.17 10.06 24.65
C LYS A 104 -25.94 9.07 23.51
N ALA A 105 -25.11 9.40 22.52
CA ALA A 105 -24.76 8.48 21.44
C ALA A 105 -24.03 7.23 21.99
N ALA A 106 -22.98 7.41 22.79
CA ALA A 106 -22.25 6.30 23.39
C ALA A 106 -23.16 5.43 24.28
N ASP A 107 -23.94 6.05 25.19
CA ASP A 107 -24.88 5.35 26.05
C ASP A 107 -25.90 4.53 25.23
N THR A 108 -26.45 5.10 24.16
CA THR A 108 -27.46 4.45 23.30
C THR A 108 -26.88 3.29 22.50
N ILE A 109 -25.72 3.48 21.87
CA ILE A 109 -25.01 2.44 21.09
C ILE A 109 -24.65 1.25 21.98
N PHE A 110 -24.02 1.49 23.12
CA PHE A 110 -23.54 0.42 23.97
C PHE A 110 -24.69 -0.30 24.71
N LYS A 111 -25.79 0.39 25.04
CA LYS A 111 -27.02 -0.28 25.53
C LYS A 111 -27.63 -1.19 24.47
N PHE A 112 -27.65 -0.76 23.21
CA PHE A 112 -28.10 -1.62 22.11
C PHE A 112 -27.23 -2.88 21.98
N MET A 113 -25.89 -2.71 21.97
CA MET A 113 -24.95 -3.83 21.87
C MET A 113 -25.09 -4.82 23.04
N ALA A 114 -25.22 -4.31 24.27
CA ALA A 114 -25.43 -5.10 25.47
C ALA A 114 -26.76 -5.90 25.41
N LYS A 115 -27.85 -5.23 24.99
CA LYS A 115 -29.18 -5.86 24.82
C LYS A 115 -29.16 -6.97 23.76
N LYS A 116 -28.35 -6.82 22.72
CA LYS A 116 -28.17 -7.83 21.66
C LYS A 116 -27.11 -8.88 22.00
N ASN A 117 -26.43 -8.75 23.14
CA ASN A 117 -25.31 -9.60 23.55
C ASN A 117 -24.25 -9.74 22.45
N ILE A 118 -23.87 -8.62 21.83
CA ILE A 118 -22.81 -8.59 20.82
C ILE A 118 -21.46 -8.75 21.52
N ALA A 119 -20.59 -9.61 21.00
CA ALA A 119 -19.23 -9.77 21.51
C ALA A 119 -18.32 -8.66 20.98
N HIS A 120 -17.71 -7.87 21.86
CA HIS A 120 -16.91 -6.70 21.47
C HIS A 120 -15.86 -6.24 22.50
N THR A 121 -14.83 -5.52 22.00
CA THR A 121 -13.82 -4.77 22.77
C THR A 121 -13.74 -3.32 22.31
N SER A 122 -14.70 -2.52 22.75
CA SER A 122 -14.91 -1.16 22.23
C SER A 122 -14.44 -0.11 23.22
N LEU A 123 -14.28 1.12 22.75
CA LEU A 123 -13.82 2.22 23.59
C LEU A 123 -14.34 3.57 23.12
N VAL A 124 -14.31 4.55 24.04
CA VAL A 124 -14.56 5.96 23.75
C VAL A 124 -13.38 6.80 24.21
N GLY A 125 -12.85 7.65 23.32
CA GLY A 125 -11.73 8.56 23.58
C GLY A 125 -12.10 9.74 24.48
N SER A 126 -11.12 10.23 25.23
CA SER A 126 -11.23 11.37 26.15
C SER A 126 -11.52 12.70 25.47
N ASP A 127 -11.26 12.78 24.18
CA ASP A 127 -11.30 13.99 23.37
C ASP A 127 -12.21 13.77 22.16
N GLU A 128 -12.82 14.85 21.70
CA GLU A 128 -13.52 14.88 20.41
C GLU A 128 -12.54 14.65 19.26
N ARG A 129 -12.79 13.58 18.51
CA ARG A 129 -11.95 13.06 17.43
C ARG A 129 -12.84 12.30 16.45
N ILE A 130 -12.40 12.15 15.21
CA ILE A 130 -13.14 11.37 14.19
C ILE A 130 -13.06 9.84 14.43
N ASP A 131 -12.29 9.41 15.43
CA ASP A 131 -12.24 8.03 15.93
C ASP A 131 -12.63 7.95 17.42
N ASN A 132 -13.48 8.86 17.89
CA ASN A 132 -13.79 8.97 19.31
C ASN A 132 -14.62 7.80 19.84
N ILE A 133 -15.59 7.25 19.11
CA ILE A 133 -16.17 5.94 19.42
C ILE A 133 -15.55 4.90 18.49
N VAL A 134 -14.86 3.92 19.07
CA VAL A 134 -14.26 2.79 18.34
C VAL A 134 -14.95 1.51 18.76
N ILE A 135 -15.62 0.87 17.81
CA ILE A 135 -16.30 -0.40 17.99
C ILE A 135 -15.47 -1.52 17.36
N ARG A 136 -15.29 -2.62 18.09
CA ARG A 136 -14.57 -3.82 17.61
C ARG A 136 -15.42 -5.06 17.77
N VAL A 137 -15.73 -5.73 16.68
CA VAL A 137 -16.54 -6.96 16.68
C VAL A 137 -15.85 -8.06 15.87
N LYS A 138 -16.15 -9.32 16.17
CA LYS A 138 -15.51 -10.50 15.56
C LYS A 138 -16.27 -11.06 14.36
N ASP A 139 -17.40 -10.47 13.98
CA ASP A 139 -18.24 -11.00 12.92
C ASP A 139 -19.01 -9.92 12.15
N GLU A 140 -19.22 -10.19 10.87
CA GLU A 140 -19.93 -9.31 9.94
C GLU A 140 -21.39 -9.04 10.36
N LYS A 141 -22.08 -10.05 10.91
CA LYS A 141 -23.50 -9.92 11.30
C LYS A 141 -23.65 -8.87 12.39
N SER A 142 -22.80 -8.90 13.41
CA SER A 142 -22.73 -7.89 14.47
C SER A 142 -22.41 -6.51 13.91
N ALA A 143 -21.41 -6.41 13.01
CA ALA A 143 -21.05 -5.15 12.38
C ALA A 143 -22.22 -4.52 11.60
N ARG A 144 -22.93 -5.32 10.80
CA ARG A 144 -24.10 -4.88 10.02
C ARG A 144 -25.26 -4.46 10.93
N LEU A 145 -25.52 -5.17 12.03
CA LEU A 145 -26.55 -4.81 13.00
C LEU A 145 -26.27 -3.45 13.66
N ILE A 146 -25.03 -3.21 14.05
CA ILE A 146 -24.61 -1.94 14.68
C ILE A 146 -24.73 -0.79 13.69
N LYS A 147 -24.24 -0.97 12.46
CA LYS A 147 -24.37 0.04 11.39
C LYS A 147 -25.83 0.39 11.14
N GLN A 148 -26.69 -0.62 10.97
CA GLN A 148 -28.11 -0.41 10.74
C GLN A 148 -28.79 0.30 11.92
N PHE A 149 -28.38 0.00 13.15
CA PHE A 149 -28.87 0.70 14.34
C PHE A 149 -28.48 2.19 14.31
N ILE A 150 -27.20 2.50 14.07
CA ILE A 150 -26.69 3.87 13.99
C ILE A 150 -27.39 4.65 12.88
N LYS A 151 -27.55 4.04 11.69
CA LYS A 151 -28.24 4.64 10.55
C LYS A 151 -29.67 5.07 10.90
N ASN A 152 -30.37 4.27 11.69
CA ASN A 152 -31.78 4.48 11.98
C ASN A 152 -32.05 5.32 13.24
N ASP A 153 -31.00 5.75 13.97
CA ASP A 153 -31.14 6.62 15.14
C ASP A 153 -30.94 8.09 14.74
N PRO A 154 -32.01 8.92 14.71
CA PRO A 154 -31.90 10.31 14.24
C PRO A 154 -30.94 11.16 15.08
N TYR A 155 -30.83 10.89 16.38
CA TYR A 155 -29.96 11.65 17.28
C TYR A 155 -28.49 11.34 17.02
N ILE A 156 -28.17 10.07 16.75
CA ILE A 156 -26.80 9.70 16.37
C ILE A 156 -26.46 10.29 15.00
N GLN A 157 -27.38 10.20 14.03
CA GLN A 157 -27.17 10.75 12.70
C GLN A 157 -26.95 12.27 12.71
N GLU A 158 -27.69 13.01 13.54
CA GLU A 158 -27.52 14.46 13.70
C GLU A 158 -26.11 14.83 14.19
N GLY A 159 -25.53 14.01 15.07
CA GLY A 159 -24.20 14.23 15.64
C GLY A 159 -23.03 13.64 14.85
N LEU A 160 -23.26 12.98 13.70
CA LEU A 160 -22.17 12.37 12.93
C LEU A 160 -21.29 13.44 12.27
N LEU A 161 -20.00 13.38 12.58
CA LEU A 161 -18.96 14.16 11.90
C LEU A 161 -18.46 13.42 10.64
N PRO A 162 -17.84 14.13 9.68
CA PRO A 162 -17.23 13.48 8.53
C PRO A 162 -16.12 12.47 8.94
N PRO A 163 -16.19 11.19 8.52
CA PRO A 163 -15.25 10.15 8.96
C PRO A 163 -13.84 10.33 8.39
N ASN A 164 -12.86 9.52 8.82
CA ASN A 164 -11.52 9.51 8.23
C ASN A 164 -11.61 9.26 6.70
N PRO A 165 -11.21 10.22 5.84
CA PRO A 165 -11.38 10.07 4.40
C PRO A 165 -10.46 8.99 3.80
N PHE A 166 -9.43 8.54 4.53
CA PHE A 166 -8.52 7.49 4.09
C PHE A 166 -9.06 6.08 4.35
N ALA A 167 -10.14 5.91 5.12
CA ALA A 167 -10.75 4.61 5.40
C ALA A 167 -11.85 4.25 4.38
N ILE A 168 -12.30 2.98 4.41
CA ILE A 168 -13.54 2.57 3.74
C ILE A 168 -14.70 3.26 4.45
N ILE A 169 -15.49 4.05 3.72
CA ILE A 169 -16.59 4.82 4.29
C ILE A 169 -17.90 4.18 3.85
N ASP A 170 -18.80 3.96 4.80
CA ASP A 170 -20.13 3.46 4.54
C ASP A 170 -21.14 4.11 5.49
N GLU A 171 -22.14 4.79 4.92
CA GLU A 171 -23.20 5.49 5.67
C GLU A 171 -22.68 6.42 6.78
N GLY A 172 -21.60 7.15 6.52
CA GLY A 172 -20.99 8.10 7.47
C GLY A 172 -20.06 7.46 8.50
N LEU A 173 -19.91 6.14 8.50
CA LEU A 173 -18.99 5.41 9.36
C LEU A 173 -17.71 5.07 8.60
N ALA A 174 -16.58 4.98 9.32
CA ALA A 174 -15.32 4.48 8.74
C ALA A 174 -15.03 3.07 9.24
N MET A 175 -14.68 2.18 8.30
CA MET A 175 -14.36 0.78 8.55
C MET A 175 -12.86 0.54 8.41
N ALA A 176 -12.31 -0.26 9.32
CA ALA A 176 -10.91 -0.66 9.30
C ALA A 176 -10.74 -2.10 9.82
N TYR A 177 -9.53 -2.64 9.68
CA TYR A 177 -9.12 -3.88 10.34
C TYR A 177 -8.34 -3.54 11.61
N ASP A 178 -8.60 -4.27 12.70
CA ASP A 178 -7.79 -4.16 13.93
C ASP A 178 -7.17 -5.51 14.28
N ASN A 179 -5.87 -5.47 14.56
CA ASN A 179 -5.10 -6.52 15.18
C ASN A 179 -3.97 -5.86 16.00
N LYS A 180 -2.69 -6.03 15.66
CA LYS A 180 -1.57 -5.42 16.41
C LYS A 180 -1.13 -4.08 15.83
N ILE A 181 -1.41 -3.83 14.56
CA ILE A 181 -1.11 -2.56 13.89
C ILE A 181 -2.38 -1.70 13.81
N SER A 182 -2.27 -0.44 14.25
CA SER A 182 -3.34 0.55 14.11
C SER A 182 -3.43 1.04 12.66
N TYR A 183 -4.61 0.92 12.05
CA TYR A 183 -4.90 1.43 10.71
C TYR A 183 -4.47 2.89 10.53
N ASN A 184 -4.98 3.80 11.38
CA ASN A 184 -4.68 5.23 11.29
C ASN A 184 -3.18 5.54 11.44
N LYS A 185 -2.43 4.75 12.24
CA LYS A 185 -0.97 4.92 12.36
C LYS A 185 -0.27 4.55 11.06
N LEU A 186 -0.64 3.43 10.44
CA LEU A 186 -0.03 3.02 9.17
C LEU A 186 -0.34 4.03 8.05
N VAL A 187 -1.58 4.49 7.98
CA VAL A 187 -1.99 5.56 7.04
C VAL A 187 -1.14 6.82 7.25
N ALA A 188 -0.96 7.24 8.51
CA ALA A 188 -0.14 8.41 8.82
C ALA A 188 1.32 8.23 8.39
N SER A 189 1.89 7.02 8.55
CA SER A 189 3.24 6.72 8.05
C SER A 189 3.34 6.82 6.53
N TYR A 190 2.37 6.30 5.78
CA TYR A 190 2.36 6.42 4.31
C TYR A 190 2.26 7.88 3.85
N ILE A 191 1.37 8.66 4.47
CA ILE A 191 1.20 10.08 4.13
C ILE A 191 2.47 10.87 4.46
N SER A 192 3.03 10.68 5.66
CA SER A 192 4.30 11.32 6.06
C SER A 192 5.42 10.99 5.06
N SER A 193 5.55 9.72 4.70
CA SER A 193 6.55 9.26 3.73
C SER A 193 6.36 9.90 2.35
N TYR A 194 5.13 9.92 1.83
CA TYR A 194 4.78 10.55 0.55
C TYR A 194 5.07 12.06 0.53
N LEU A 195 4.64 12.79 1.55
CA LEU A 195 4.85 14.24 1.62
C LEU A 195 6.33 14.59 1.77
N ASN A 196 7.12 13.79 2.51
CA ASN A 196 8.56 13.98 2.59
C ASN A 196 9.28 13.66 1.26
N ASP A 197 8.80 12.68 0.49
CA ASP A 197 9.32 12.41 -0.86
C ASP A 197 9.09 13.62 -1.78
N LEU A 198 7.90 14.23 -1.75
CA LEU A 198 7.63 15.47 -2.49
C LEU A 198 8.47 16.66 -2.00
N LYS A 199 8.59 16.81 -0.67
CA LYS A 199 9.41 17.85 -0.04
C LYS A 199 10.87 17.77 -0.48
N SER A 200 11.45 16.57 -0.52
CA SER A 200 12.85 16.39 -0.95
C SER A 200 13.11 16.74 -2.42
N LYS A 201 12.04 16.91 -3.20
CA LYS A 201 12.05 17.29 -4.62
C LYS A 201 11.53 18.71 -4.86
N ASP A 202 11.37 19.51 -3.79
CA ASP A 202 10.80 20.86 -3.82
C ASP A 202 9.39 20.95 -4.46
N ASN A 203 8.61 19.86 -4.37
CA ASN A 203 7.28 19.73 -5.00
C ASN A 203 6.15 19.52 -3.98
N LEU A 204 6.33 19.95 -2.73
CA LEU A 204 5.33 19.71 -1.67
C LEU A 204 3.95 20.30 -2.00
N GLU A 205 3.90 21.44 -2.70
CA GLU A 205 2.66 22.11 -3.10
C GLU A 205 1.84 21.34 -4.15
N THR A 206 2.47 20.41 -4.89
CA THR A 206 1.79 19.62 -5.94
C THR A 206 1.08 18.39 -5.39
N THR A 207 1.10 18.20 -4.07
CA THR A 207 0.48 17.05 -3.39
C THR A 207 -0.98 16.87 -3.76
N ASN A 208 -1.36 15.64 -4.09
CA ASN A 208 -2.72 15.31 -4.46
C ASN A 208 -3.03 13.81 -4.25
N TYR A 209 -4.33 13.51 -4.24
CA TYR A 209 -4.90 12.19 -4.04
C TYR A 209 -4.38 11.14 -5.03
N VAL A 210 -4.31 11.48 -6.32
CA VAL A 210 -3.95 10.52 -7.38
C VAL A 210 -2.51 10.07 -7.19
N ASP A 211 -1.61 11.03 -6.99
CA ASP A 211 -0.19 10.75 -6.77
C ASP A 211 0.04 10.00 -5.46
N PHE A 212 -0.71 10.31 -4.40
CA PHE A 212 -0.66 9.52 -3.16
C PHE A 212 -1.12 8.07 -3.35
N ALA A 213 -2.23 7.85 -4.06
CA ALA A 213 -2.70 6.49 -4.34
C ALA A 213 -1.66 5.68 -5.12
N ASN A 214 -1.03 6.30 -6.13
CA ASN A 214 0.04 5.68 -6.89
C ASN A 214 1.27 5.40 -6.03
N TYR A 215 1.61 6.32 -5.13
CA TYR A 215 2.70 6.14 -4.19
C TYR A 215 2.48 4.91 -3.28
N VAL A 216 1.28 4.78 -2.69
CA VAL A 216 0.94 3.66 -1.81
C VAL A 216 0.95 2.33 -2.57
N ILE A 217 0.35 2.28 -3.78
CA ILE A 217 0.34 1.07 -4.62
C ILE A 217 1.76 0.66 -5.00
N LYS A 218 2.58 1.62 -5.47
CA LYS A 218 3.98 1.37 -5.82
C LYS A 218 4.77 0.83 -4.63
N LYS A 219 4.63 1.46 -3.46
CA LYS A 219 5.29 1.00 -2.23
C LYS A 219 4.84 -0.40 -1.83
N TYR A 220 3.54 -0.66 -1.84
CA TYR A 220 3.00 -2.00 -1.55
C TYR A 220 3.57 -3.06 -2.49
N ASN A 221 3.55 -2.80 -3.80
CA ASN A 221 4.05 -3.73 -4.79
C ASN A 221 5.55 -3.96 -4.64
N ASN A 222 6.36 -2.90 -4.52
CA ASN A 222 7.81 -3.00 -4.31
C ASN A 222 8.17 -3.75 -3.02
N THR A 223 7.41 -3.56 -1.94
CA THR A 223 7.70 -4.21 -0.65
C THR A 223 7.20 -5.64 -0.58
N PHE A 224 5.95 -5.91 -1.00
CA PHE A 224 5.27 -7.18 -0.68
C PHE A 224 5.01 -8.07 -1.88
N VAL A 225 4.98 -7.53 -3.10
CA VAL A 225 4.73 -8.31 -4.32
C VAL A 225 6.07 -8.66 -4.98
N TYR A 226 6.87 -7.64 -5.30
CA TYR A 226 8.19 -7.79 -5.94
C TYR A 226 9.30 -8.01 -4.92
N CYS A 227 9.08 -7.62 -3.68
CA CYS A 227 10.05 -7.74 -2.58
C CYS A 227 11.37 -6.97 -2.79
N ASN A 228 11.42 -6.02 -3.73
CA ASN A 228 12.57 -5.13 -3.97
C ASN A 228 12.91 -4.27 -2.75
N GLU A 229 11.90 -3.84 -1.98
CA GLU A 229 12.06 -3.00 -0.79
C GLU A 229 11.76 -3.76 0.51
N LEU A 230 11.61 -5.09 0.46
CA LEU A 230 11.20 -5.88 1.62
C LEU A 230 12.20 -5.78 2.78
N ASN A 231 13.48 -5.78 2.46
CA ASN A 231 14.57 -5.77 3.45
C ASN A 231 14.64 -4.43 4.18
N ASP A 232 14.60 -3.34 3.42
CA ASP A 232 14.58 -1.99 3.98
C ASP A 232 13.33 -1.78 4.83
N PHE A 233 12.19 -2.31 4.39
CA PHE A 233 10.97 -2.28 5.17
C PHE A 233 11.09 -3.06 6.50
N ILE A 234 11.68 -4.26 6.49
CA ILE A 234 11.93 -5.06 7.70
C ILE A 234 12.82 -4.29 8.68
N LYS A 235 13.91 -3.68 8.18
CA LYS A 235 14.84 -2.86 8.96
C LYS A 235 14.13 -1.62 9.52
N GLU A 236 13.41 -0.87 8.69
CA GLU A 236 12.65 0.33 9.08
C GLU A 236 11.61 0.02 10.16
N LYS A 237 10.92 -1.11 10.04
CA LYS A 237 9.90 -1.55 11.01
C LYS A 237 10.49 -2.28 12.22
N ASN A 238 11.82 -2.40 12.32
CA ASN A 238 12.52 -3.07 13.41
C ASN A 238 11.98 -4.49 13.66
N LEU A 239 11.73 -5.25 12.58
CA LEU A 239 11.21 -6.61 12.65
C LEU A 239 12.37 -7.59 12.80
N TYR A 240 12.55 -8.10 14.02
CA TYR A 240 13.59 -9.08 14.35
C TYR A 240 12.98 -10.39 14.84
N GLY A 241 13.57 -11.52 14.46
CA GLY A 241 13.13 -12.85 14.87
C GLY A 241 13.42 -13.88 13.79
N ASP A 242 12.88 -15.09 13.97
CA ASP A 242 12.89 -16.09 12.91
C ASP A 242 11.95 -15.68 11.75
N LYS A 243 12.13 -16.33 10.59
CA LYS A 243 11.35 -16.06 9.37
C LYS A 243 9.84 -16.16 9.57
N GLU A 244 9.39 -17.12 10.36
CA GLU A 244 7.97 -17.34 10.59
C GLU A 244 7.38 -16.21 11.45
N TYR A 245 8.12 -15.76 12.46
CA TYR A 245 7.76 -14.60 13.26
C TYR A 245 7.68 -13.32 12.42
N ILE A 246 8.70 -13.05 11.59
CA ILE A 246 8.72 -11.87 10.70
C ILE A 246 7.57 -11.94 9.70
N ALA A 247 7.35 -13.09 9.05
CA ALA A 247 6.25 -13.27 8.09
C ALA A 247 4.88 -12.99 8.72
N LYS A 248 4.62 -13.50 9.93
CA LYS A 248 3.38 -13.22 10.66
C LYS A 248 3.17 -11.72 10.94
N LYS A 249 4.24 -10.97 11.19
CA LYS A 249 4.18 -9.51 11.37
C LYS A 249 3.95 -8.77 10.06
N LEU A 250 4.63 -9.19 8.99
CA LEU A 250 4.49 -8.59 7.65
C LEU A 250 3.06 -8.74 7.11
N ILE A 251 2.37 -9.85 7.41
CA ILE A 251 0.97 -10.03 7.01
C ILE A 251 0.06 -8.93 7.53
N GLU A 252 0.30 -8.42 8.73
CA GLU A 252 -0.50 -7.31 9.25
C GLU A 252 -0.27 -6.03 8.44
N TYR A 253 0.97 -5.77 8.02
CA TYR A 253 1.28 -4.65 7.13
C TYR A 253 0.66 -4.84 5.75
N VAL A 254 0.77 -6.03 5.17
CA VAL A 254 0.10 -6.39 3.89
C VAL A 254 -1.40 -6.11 4.00
N THR A 255 -2.02 -6.61 5.06
CA THR A 255 -3.47 -6.52 5.30
C THR A 255 -3.94 -5.07 5.38
N VAL A 256 -3.31 -4.28 6.24
CA VAL A 256 -3.72 -2.89 6.50
C VAL A 256 -3.39 -1.99 5.30
N THR A 257 -2.27 -2.24 4.61
CA THR A 257 -1.90 -1.47 3.40
C THR A 257 -2.85 -1.78 2.25
N LYS A 258 -3.22 -3.06 2.06
CA LYS A 258 -4.19 -3.45 1.03
C LYS A 258 -5.55 -2.80 1.27
N LEU A 259 -6.02 -2.74 2.53
CA LEU A 259 -7.24 -2.00 2.90
C LEU A 259 -7.14 -0.49 2.61
N LEU A 260 -5.97 0.12 2.78
CA LEU A 260 -5.74 1.50 2.36
C LEU A 260 -5.85 1.64 0.83
N ILE A 261 -5.24 0.72 0.07
CA ILE A 261 -5.34 0.72 -1.40
C ILE A 261 -6.80 0.58 -1.86
N ASP A 262 -7.54 -0.37 -1.28
CA ASP A 262 -8.94 -0.62 -1.59
C ASP A 262 -9.81 0.60 -1.26
N SER A 263 -9.52 1.25 -0.15
CA SER A 263 -10.09 2.53 0.22
C SER A 263 -9.80 3.63 -0.81
N LEU A 264 -8.55 3.76 -1.28
CA LEU A 264 -8.14 4.71 -2.33
C LEU A 264 -8.65 4.32 -3.73
N ARG A 265 -9.17 3.10 -3.90
CA ARG A 265 -9.92 2.69 -5.11
C ARG A 265 -11.42 2.94 -4.97
N ASN A 266 -11.86 3.52 -3.86
CA ASN A 266 -13.28 3.74 -3.52
C ASN A 266 -14.10 2.44 -3.48
N LEU A 267 -13.47 1.32 -3.07
CA LEU A 267 -14.21 0.08 -2.83
C LEU A 267 -15.20 0.25 -1.68
N GLY A 268 -16.32 -0.47 -1.78
CA GLY A 268 -17.44 -0.38 -0.86
C GLY A 268 -17.34 -1.32 0.33
N ILE A 269 -18.44 -1.38 1.08
CA ILE A 269 -18.53 -2.22 2.27
C ILE A 269 -18.53 -3.71 1.96
N ASN A 270 -19.00 -4.12 0.78
CA ASN A 270 -19.07 -5.54 0.44
C ASN A 270 -17.68 -6.09 0.15
N GLU A 271 -16.89 -5.37 -0.63
CA GLU A 271 -15.48 -5.67 -0.91
C GLU A 271 -14.65 -5.68 0.37
N TYR A 272 -14.91 -4.74 1.29
CA TYR A 272 -14.32 -4.77 2.63
C TYR A 272 -14.65 -6.06 3.39
N MET A 273 -15.90 -6.51 3.37
CA MET A 273 -16.32 -7.73 4.09
C MET A 273 -15.73 -8.99 3.45
N GLU A 274 -15.72 -9.06 2.11
CA GLU A 274 -15.08 -10.16 1.37
C GLU A 274 -13.59 -10.25 1.72
N TYR A 275 -12.88 -9.11 1.67
CA TYR A 275 -11.48 -9.06 2.07
C TYR A 275 -11.27 -9.45 3.54
N TRP A 276 -12.14 -8.98 4.45
CA TRP A 276 -12.08 -9.36 5.86
C TRP A 276 -12.26 -10.87 6.05
N HIS A 277 -13.16 -11.52 5.31
CA HIS A 277 -13.32 -12.98 5.38
C HIS A 277 -12.10 -13.71 4.83
N GLU A 278 -11.54 -13.23 3.72
CA GLU A 278 -10.35 -13.80 3.08
C GLU A 278 -9.15 -13.79 4.05
N ILE A 279 -8.82 -12.64 4.63
CA ILE A 279 -7.70 -12.52 5.57
C ILE A 279 -7.92 -13.29 6.88
N ASN A 280 -9.17 -13.61 7.25
CA ASN A 280 -9.47 -14.42 8.42
C ASN A 280 -9.50 -15.93 8.13
N ASN A 281 -9.45 -16.33 6.86
CA ASN A 281 -9.35 -17.73 6.47
C ASN A 281 -7.96 -18.29 6.78
N ARG A 282 -7.88 -19.31 7.63
CA ARG A 282 -6.61 -19.94 8.04
C ARG A 282 -5.81 -20.50 6.86
N GLY A 283 -6.48 -21.03 5.84
CA GLY A 283 -5.83 -21.56 4.64
C GLY A 283 -5.17 -20.43 3.84
N TYR A 284 -5.90 -19.33 3.64
CA TYR A 284 -5.38 -18.14 2.98
C TYR A 284 -4.18 -17.54 3.73
N GLN A 285 -4.30 -17.39 5.06
CA GLN A 285 -3.18 -16.89 5.87
C GLN A 285 -1.94 -17.76 5.76
N LYS A 286 -2.12 -19.09 5.76
CA LYS A 286 -1.00 -20.02 5.60
C LYS A 286 -0.30 -19.87 4.24
N LEU A 287 -1.07 -19.66 3.17
CA LEU A 287 -0.51 -19.38 1.84
C LEU A 287 0.30 -18.08 1.86
N LEU A 288 -0.27 -16.98 2.39
CA LEU A 288 0.43 -15.70 2.50
C LEU A 288 1.72 -15.79 3.33
N ILE A 289 1.68 -16.53 4.46
CA ILE A 289 2.87 -16.78 5.29
C ILE A 289 3.94 -17.49 4.44
N ASN A 290 3.56 -18.56 3.74
CA ASN A 290 4.51 -19.35 2.96
C ASN A 290 5.13 -18.52 1.82
N ASP A 291 4.33 -17.70 1.15
CA ASP A 291 4.83 -16.82 0.08
C ASP A 291 5.83 -15.80 0.62
N ILE A 292 5.53 -15.18 1.76
CA ILE A 292 6.46 -14.26 2.43
C ILE A 292 7.72 -15.01 2.91
N ILE A 293 7.59 -16.20 3.51
CA ILE A 293 8.74 -16.99 3.97
C ILE A 293 9.64 -17.37 2.79
N LYS A 294 9.08 -17.78 1.65
CA LYS A 294 9.84 -18.08 0.43
C LYS A 294 10.63 -16.86 -0.05
N ASN A 295 10.03 -15.67 0.03
CA ASN A 295 10.73 -14.42 -0.29
C ASN A 295 11.80 -14.07 0.74
N LEU A 296 11.56 -14.34 2.03
CA LEU A 296 12.56 -14.21 3.09
C LEU A 296 13.68 -15.25 3.00
N GLU A 297 13.45 -16.43 2.42
CA GLU A 297 14.50 -17.41 2.18
C GLU A 297 15.56 -16.87 1.21
N ASN A 298 15.15 -16.12 0.20
CA ASN A 298 16.06 -15.37 -0.65
C ASN A 298 16.82 -14.30 0.17
N TYR A 299 16.17 -13.63 1.13
CA TYR A 299 16.78 -12.62 2.01
C TYR A 299 17.89 -13.18 2.92
N TYR A 300 17.61 -14.26 3.66
CA TYR A 300 18.60 -14.84 4.57
C TYR A 300 19.73 -15.56 3.83
N TYR A 301 19.50 -16.01 2.58
CA TYR A 301 20.58 -16.47 1.71
C TYR A 301 21.48 -15.30 1.24
N THR A 302 20.95 -14.08 1.20
CA THR A 302 21.69 -12.85 0.84
C THR A 302 22.34 -12.13 2.03
N GLU A 303 21.91 -12.29 3.28
CA GLU A 303 22.62 -11.67 4.43
C GLU A 303 24.06 -12.21 4.62
N GLU A 304 24.39 -13.40 4.10
CA GLU A 304 25.77 -13.89 4.04
C GLU A 304 26.64 -13.22 2.96
N LYS A 305 26.06 -12.39 2.07
CA LYS A 305 26.78 -11.59 1.05
C LYS A 305 26.07 -10.25 0.82
N GLY A 306 26.62 -9.17 1.39
CA GLY A 306 26.06 -7.81 1.53
C GLY A 306 25.18 -7.25 0.41
N ASP A 307 24.27 -6.33 0.82
CA ASP A 307 23.20 -5.65 0.07
C ASP A 307 23.32 -5.79 -1.47
N LYS A 308 22.56 -6.75 -2.02
CA LYS A 308 22.51 -7.01 -3.47
C LYS A 308 21.48 -6.09 -4.12
N LEU A 309 21.88 -5.40 -5.19
CA LEU A 309 20.97 -4.61 -6.04
C LEU A 309 19.85 -5.47 -6.63
N SER A 310 18.69 -4.86 -6.89
CA SER A 310 17.61 -5.48 -7.66
C SER A 310 18.03 -5.77 -9.10
N ILE A 311 17.37 -6.73 -9.75
CA ILE A 311 17.66 -7.10 -11.16
C ILE A 311 17.49 -5.88 -12.09
N SER A 312 16.52 -5.01 -11.83
CA SER A 312 16.31 -3.78 -12.62
C SER A 312 17.41 -2.74 -12.43
N GLU A 313 18.01 -2.64 -11.24
CA GLU A 313 19.14 -1.74 -11.00
C GLU A 313 20.40 -2.26 -11.67
N ILE A 314 20.60 -3.58 -11.64
CA ILE A 314 21.68 -4.26 -12.36
C ILE A 314 21.53 -4.06 -13.86
N ASP A 315 20.32 -4.23 -14.39
CA ASP A 315 19.96 -3.99 -15.80
C ASP A 315 20.34 -2.58 -16.25
N LYS A 316 19.96 -1.57 -15.46
CA LYS A 316 20.29 -0.19 -15.73
C LYS A 316 21.80 0.07 -15.71
N ILE A 317 22.52 -0.42 -14.71
CA ILE A 317 23.99 -0.20 -14.60
C ILE A 317 24.72 -0.84 -15.79
N LEU A 318 24.33 -2.07 -16.17
CA LEU A 318 24.89 -2.73 -17.35
C LEU A 318 24.54 -1.98 -18.64
N ALA A 319 23.29 -1.57 -18.80
CA ALA A 319 22.83 -0.89 -20.01
C ALA A 319 23.50 0.48 -20.19
N ASP A 320 23.62 1.27 -19.12
CA ASP A 320 24.34 2.55 -19.13
C ASP A 320 25.80 2.34 -19.54
N ALA A 321 26.48 1.35 -18.97
CA ALA A 321 27.87 1.06 -19.30
C ALA A 321 28.05 0.60 -20.76
N ILE A 322 27.10 -0.17 -21.30
CA ILE A 322 27.05 -0.58 -22.71
C ILE A 322 26.85 0.64 -23.60
N ALA A 323 25.89 1.51 -23.29
CA ALA A 323 25.57 2.71 -24.06
C ALA A 323 26.78 3.66 -24.13
N ILE A 324 27.40 3.96 -22.99
CA ILE A 324 28.58 4.84 -22.93
C ILE A 324 29.77 4.22 -23.68
N THR A 325 29.95 2.90 -23.58
CA THR A 325 31.02 2.19 -24.32
C THR A 325 30.78 2.21 -25.82
N CYS A 326 29.52 2.04 -26.25
CA CYS A 326 29.12 2.08 -27.66
C CYS A 326 29.25 3.49 -28.25
N GLU A 327 28.89 4.52 -27.49
CA GLU A 327 28.99 5.92 -27.92
C GLU A 327 30.46 6.34 -28.14
N LYS A 328 31.36 5.91 -27.24
CA LYS A 328 32.78 6.24 -27.33
C LYS A 328 33.52 5.50 -28.44
N TYR A 329 33.19 4.23 -28.64
CA TYR A 329 33.90 3.35 -29.56
C TYR A 329 32.97 2.90 -30.69
N ASP A 330 32.25 1.79 -30.49
CA ASP A 330 31.22 1.29 -31.38
C ASP A 330 30.48 0.08 -30.75
N LEU A 331 29.51 -0.45 -31.49
CA LEU A 331 28.74 -1.64 -31.13
C LEU A 331 29.61 -2.90 -30.94
N SER A 332 30.68 -3.04 -31.73
CA SER A 332 31.58 -4.19 -31.67
C SER A 332 32.35 -4.19 -30.35
N GLN A 333 32.84 -3.03 -29.92
CA GLN A 333 33.52 -2.86 -28.65
C GLN A 333 32.57 -3.10 -27.47
N ALA A 334 31.34 -2.57 -27.52
CA ALA A 334 30.36 -2.79 -26.46
C ALA A 334 29.99 -4.29 -26.29
N THR A 335 29.83 -4.99 -27.42
CA THR A 335 29.59 -6.45 -27.42
C THR A 335 30.78 -7.22 -26.88
N HIS A 336 32.00 -6.86 -27.29
CA HIS A 336 33.22 -7.48 -26.79
C HIS A 336 33.39 -7.25 -25.28
N ALA A 337 33.13 -6.04 -24.79
CA ALA A 337 33.22 -5.69 -23.38
C ALA A 337 32.26 -6.51 -22.50
N LEU A 338 31.01 -6.67 -22.94
CA LEU A 338 30.04 -7.53 -22.24
C LEU A 338 30.51 -8.99 -22.25
N ASN A 339 31.00 -9.49 -23.38
CA ASN A 339 31.49 -10.86 -23.49
C ASN A 339 32.68 -11.14 -22.55
N GLU A 340 33.63 -10.22 -22.46
CA GLU A 340 34.78 -10.32 -21.57
C GLU A 340 34.39 -10.24 -20.09
N PHE A 341 33.41 -9.42 -19.75
CA PHE A 341 32.86 -9.40 -18.40
C PHE A 341 32.15 -10.73 -18.06
N ILE A 342 31.26 -11.21 -18.91
CA ILE A 342 30.45 -12.41 -18.67
C ILE A 342 31.29 -13.69 -18.60
N ASN A 343 32.32 -13.80 -19.44
CA ASN A 343 33.11 -15.03 -19.55
C ASN A 343 34.38 -15.01 -18.70
N ASN A 344 35.02 -13.84 -18.57
CA ASN A 344 36.35 -13.71 -17.96
C ASN A 344 36.34 -12.83 -16.70
N ASN A 345 35.17 -12.32 -16.27
CA ASN A 345 35.05 -11.32 -15.21
C ASN A 345 35.94 -10.09 -15.45
N ASN A 346 36.17 -9.76 -16.73
CA ASN A 346 37.09 -8.69 -17.12
C ASN A 346 36.34 -7.45 -17.57
N VAL A 347 36.26 -6.46 -16.69
CA VAL A 347 35.59 -5.18 -16.92
C VAL A 347 36.48 -4.14 -17.64
N SER A 348 37.76 -4.43 -17.86
CA SER A 348 38.71 -3.45 -18.43
C SER A 348 38.37 -3.01 -19.85
N TYR A 349 37.52 -3.76 -20.55
CA TYR A 349 37.04 -3.47 -21.91
C TYR A 349 35.86 -2.51 -21.96
N PHE A 350 35.14 -2.29 -20.85
CA PHE A 350 34.21 -1.17 -20.74
C PHE A 350 35.00 0.14 -20.69
N THR A 351 34.45 1.22 -21.26
CA THR A 351 35.00 2.56 -21.02
C THR A 351 34.97 2.90 -19.52
N ASN A 352 35.84 3.82 -19.08
CA ASN A 352 35.78 4.34 -17.71
C ASN A 352 35.08 5.71 -17.64
N ASP A 353 34.51 6.17 -18.75
CA ASP A 353 33.77 7.43 -18.76
C ASP A 353 32.53 7.30 -17.87
N ASN A 354 32.22 8.38 -17.14
CA ASN A 354 31.14 8.46 -16.15
C ASN A 354 31.19 7.35 -15.08
N ASP A 355 32.40 6.88 -14.75
CA ASP A 355 32.67 5.83 -13.76
C ASP A 355 31.95 4.51 -14.06
N SER A 356 31.62 4.26 -15.33
CA SER A 356 30.83 3.10 -15.76
C SER A 356 31.50 1.78 -15.36
N ARG A 357 32.83 1.66 -15.50
CA ARG A 357 33.57 0.48 -15.05
C ARG A 357 33.53 0.29 -13.53
N GLU A 358 33.72 1.36 -12.76
CA GLU A 358 33.69 1.30 -11.30
C GLU A 358 32.29 0.91 -10.78
N LYS A 359 31.25 1.42 -11.43
CA LYS A 359 29.85 1.04 -11.14
C LYS A 359 29.59 -0.43 -11.40
N ILE A 360 30.15 -1.03 -12.46
CA ILE A 360 30.05 -2.48 -12.67
C ILE A 360 30.80 -3.23 -11.57
N ILE A 361 32.08 -2.87 -11.30
CA ILE A 361 32.91 -3.55 -10.28
C ILE A 361 32.23 -3.58 -8.92
N LYS A 362 31.65 -2.45 -8.51
CA LYS A 362 31.08 -2.28 -7.18
C LYS A 362 29.74 -2.99 -7.02
N ASN A 363 28.96 -3.10 -8.09
CA ASN A 363 27.53 -3.36 -7.97
C ASN A 363 27.00 -4.54 -8.78
N VAL A 364 27.75 -5.06 -9.75
CA VAL A 364 27.27 -6.10 -10.68
C VAL A 364 28.18 -7.31 -10.64
N THR A 365 27.65 -8.45 -10.23
CA THR A 365 28.36 -9.73 -10.34
C THR A 365 28.10 -10.40 -11.69
N VAL A 366 29.04 -11.24 -12.15
CA VAL A 366 28.87 -12.03 -13.38
C VAL A 366 27.63 -12.93 -13.30
N ASP A 367 27.35 -13.50 -12.13
CA ASP A 367 26.20 -14.38 -11.94
C ASP A 367 24.88 -13.61 -12.05
N ASP A 368 24.82 -12.39 -11.54
CA ASP A 368 23.64 -11.53 -11.68
C ASP A 368 23.42 -11.11 -13.12
N ALA A 369 24.48 -10.69 -13.81
CA ALA A 369 24.41 -10.34 -15.22
C ALA A 369 23.95 -11.53 -16.08
N LYS A 370 24.48 -12.73 -15.81
CA LYS A 370 24.03 -13.97 -16.47
C LYS A 370 22.56 -14.27 -16.18
N LYS A 371 22.12 -14.11 -14.93
CA LYS A 371 20.73 -14.33 -14.52
C LYS A 371 19.79 -13.34 -15.21
N LEU A 372 20.12 -12.06 -15.22
CA LEU A 372 19.38 -11.02 -15.92
C LEU A 372 19.22 -11.35 -17.41
N ILE A 373 20.32 -11.62 -18.12
CA ILE A 373 20.28 -11.87 -19.56
C ILE A 373 19.45 -13.12 -19.85
N LYS A 374 19.65 -14.19 -19.09
CA LYS A 374 18.83 -15.40 -19.24
C LYS A 374 17.35 -15.14 -18.94
N ASN A 375 17.02 -14.30 -17.97
CA ASN A 375 15.62 -13.96 -17.70
C ASN A 375 14.98 -13.19 -18.85
N LEU A 376 15.71 -12.26 -19.48
CA LEU A 376 15.23 -11.49 -20.62
C LEU A 376 15.02 -12.36 -21.86
N PHE A 377 15.89 -13.34 -22.09
CA PHE A 377 15.93 -14.16 -23.30
C PHE A 377 15.64 -15.63 -23.02
N ASP A 378 14.60 -15.90 -22.22
CA ASP A 378 14.00 -17.23 -22.03
C ASP A 378 14.95 -18.38 -21.66
N GLY A 379 15.98 -18.07 -20.90
CA GLY A 379 17.00 -19.00 -20.41
C GLY A 379 18.28 -19.01 -21.25
N GLU A 380 18.29 -18.33 -22.39
CA GLU A 380 19.43 -18.22 -23.28
C GLU A 380 20.36 -17.06 -22.88
N LEU A 381 21.66 -17.30 -22.95
CA LEU A 381 22.66 -16.25 -22.69
C LEU A 381 22.97 -15.54 -24.02
N ASN A 382 22.07 -14.67 -24.46
CA ASN A 382 22.20 -13.95 -25.74
C ASN A 382 22.78 -12.54 -25.54
N LEU A 383 24.10 -12.43 -25.64
CA LEU A 383 24.82 -11.18 -25.37
C LEU A 383 24.57 -10.10 -26.44
N THR A 384 24.43 -10.50 -27.71
CA THR A 384 24.22 -9.58 -28.83
C THR A 384 22.83 -8.95 -28.78
N GLU A 385 21.81 -9.75 -28.47
CA GLU A 385 20.45 -9.24 -28.24
C GLU A 385 20.39 -8.36 -27.00
N TYR A 386 21.09 -8.73 -25.91
CA TYR A 386 21.16 -7.87 -24.72
C TYR A 386 21.77 -6.50 -25.02
N VAL A 387 22.85 -6.43 -25.80
CA VAL A 387 23.46 -5.14 -26.19
C VAL A 387 22.46 -4.31 -27.01
N SER A 388 21.76 -4.94 -27.96
CA SER A 388 20.75 -4.25 -28.77
C SER A 388 19.59 -3.73 -27.92
N TYR A 389 19.14 -4.51 -26.95
CA TYR A 389 18.15 -4.13 -25.96
C TYR A 389 18.64 -2.97 -25.07
N ALA A 390 19.86 -3.07 -24.54
CA ALA A 390 20.47 -2.08 -23.65
C ALA A 390 20.57 -0.69 -24.30
N LEU A 391 20.93 -0.65 -25.58
CA LEU A 391 21.00 0.61 -26.35
C LEU A 391 19.64 1.28 -26.57
N ASN A 392 18.54 0.53 -26.41
CA ASN A 392 17.18 1.04 -26.54
C ASN A 392 16.45 1.18 -25.19
N LEU A 393 17.12 0.90 -24.06
CA LEU A 393 16.47 0.75 -22.76
C LEU A 393 15.67 2.00 -22.34
N ASP A 394 16.20 3.20 -22.56
CA ASP A 394 15.53 4.44 -22.22
C ASP A 394 14.22 4.65 -23.00
N VAL A 395 14.21 4.29 -24.28
CA VAL A 395 13.02 4.36 -25.13
C VAL A 395 11.97 3.34 -24.64
N LEU A 396 12.42 2.13 -24.29
CA LEU A 396 11.55 1.08 -23.77
C LEU A 396 10.94 1.49 -22.42
N LEU A 397 11.73 2.12 -21.55
CA LEU A 397 11.28 2.66 -20.26
C LEU A 397 10.24 3.78 -20.42
N GLN A 398 10.43 4.69 -21.38
CA GLN A 398 9.44 5.73 -21.68
C GLN A 398 8.13 5.13 -22.18
N LYS A 399 8.18 4.15 -23.08
CA LYS A 399 6.99 3.44 -23.56
C LYS A 399 6.28 2.70 -22.42
N GLN A 400 7.03 2.03 -21.54
CA GLN A 400 6.49 1.37 -20.35
C GLN A 400 5.75 2.37 -19.44
N GLN A 401 6.31 3.55 -19.18
CA GLN A 401 5.64 4.60 -18.40
C GLN A 401 4.33 5.07 -19.04
N ILE A 402 4.28 5.20 -20.36
CA ILE A 402 3.06 5.57 -21.09
C ILE A 402 1.98 4.49 -20.92
N LEU A 403 2.34 3.22 -21.05
CA LEU A 403 1.43 2.10 -20.86
C LEU A 403 0.94 2.02 -19.40
N ASP A 404 1.85 2.14 -18.42
CA ASP A 404 1.54 2.13 -16.98
C ASP A 404 0.54 3.25 -16.64
N ASN A 405 0.78 4.47 -17.13
CA ASN A 405 -0.11 5.61 -16.91
C ASN A 405 -1.49 5.41 -17.55
N ALA A 406 -1.56 4.85 -18.76
CA ALA A 406 -2.84 4.58 -19.42
C ALA A 406 -3.62 3.47 -18.72
N ALA A 407 -2.93 2.41 -18.28
CA ALA A 407 -3.49 1.29 -17.57
C ALA A 407 -4.07 1.72 -16.22
N LEU A 408 -3.29 2.48 -15.45
CA LEU A 408 -3.69 2.97 -14.13
C LEU A 408 -4.93 3.85 -14.18
N VAL A 409 -5.00 4.81 -15.10
CA VAL A 409 -6.18 5.69 -15.24
C VAL A 409 -7.41 4.87 -15.64
N THR A 410 -7.24 3.84 -16.46
CA THR A 410 -8.34 2.95 -16.86
C THR A 410 -8.81 2.10 -15.68
N LEU A 411 -7.87 1.53 -14.92
CA LEU A 411 -8.15 0.77 -13.70
C LEU A 411 -8.91 1.59 -12.66
N GLN A 412 -8.47 2.83 -12.40
CA GLN A 412 -9.10 3.72 -11.43
C GLN A 412 -10.53 4.11 -11.82
N LYS A 413 -10.81 4.25 -13.11
CA LYS A 413 -12.13 4.68 -13.59
C LYS A 413 -13.13 3.55 -13.76
N TYR A 414 -12.66 2.38 -14.17
CA TYR A 414 -13.54 1.33 -14.68
C TYR A 414 -13.27 -0.05 -14.09
N GLY A 415 -12.25 -0.20 -13.24
CA GLY A 415 -11.92 -1.47 -12.61
C GLY A 415 -10.98 -2.35 -13.44
N ASP A 416 -10.65 -3.49 -12.83
CA ASP A 416 -9.69 -4.49 -13.32
C ASP A 416 -10.18 -5.25 -14.54
N GLU A 417 -11.47 -5.63 -14.58
CA GLU A 417 -12.08 -6.28 -15.73
C GLU A 417 -11.95 -5.41 -16.99
N GLN A 418 -12.24 -4.11 -16.86
CA GLN A 418 -12.10 -3.18 -17.98
C GLN A 418 -10.65 -3.00 -18.40
N LEU A 419 -9.71 -2.93 -17.45
CA LEU A 419 -8.29 -2.84 -17.81
C LEU A 419 -7.82 -4.10 -18.54
N CYS A 420 -8.17 -5.29 -18.05
CA CYS A 420 -7.83 -6.56 -18.70
C CYS A 420 -8.36 -6.60 -20.14
N TYR A 421 -9.62 -6.19 -20.33
CA TYR A 421 -10.23 -6.05 -21.64
C TYR A 421 -9.51 -5.01 -22.51
N ALA A 422 -9.18 -3.85 -21.96
CA ALA A 422 -8.51 -2.77 -22.69
C ALA A 422 -7.13 -3.20 -23.22
N LEU A 423 -6.33 -3.89 -22.40
CA LEU A 423 -5.03 -4.43 -22.79
C LEU A 423 -5.17 -5.47 -23.92
N GLU A 424 -6.17 -6.35 -23.83
CA GLU A 424 -6.44 -7.36 -24.85
C GLU A 424 -6.93 -6.75 -26.18
N GLN A 425 -7.75 -5.69 -26.11
CA GLN A 425 -8.22 -5.01 -27.32
C GLN A 425 -7.13 -4.15 -27.94
N ALA A 426 -6.29 -3.51 -27.13
CA ALA A 426 -5.20 -2.69 -27.64
C ALA A 426 -4.15 -3.52 -28.37
N SER A 427 -3.87 -4.76 -27.93
CA SER A 427 -3.01 -5.67 -28.70
C SER A 427 -3.57 -6.06 -30.07
N LYS A 428 -4.87 -5.85 -30.28
CA LYS A 428 -5.58 -6.02 -31.56
C LYS A 428 -5.78 -4.70 -32.32
N GLY A 429 -5.17 -3.61 -31.85
CA GLY A 429 -5.26 -2.28 -32.44
C GLY A 429 -6.46 -1.44 -32.01
N ASN A 430 -7.27 -1.95 -31.07
CA ASN A 430 -8.44 -1.25 -30.56
C ASN A 430 -8.18 -0.66 -29.17
N PHE A 431 -7.81 0.62 -29.14
CA PHE A 431 -7.52 1.35 -27.91
C PHE A 431 -8.76 1.94 -27.22
N GLN A 432 -9.98 1.67 -27.71
CA GLN A 432 -11.21 2.25 -27.14
C GLN A 432 -11.50 1.77 -25.72
N GLY A 433 -10.92 0.65 -25.29
CA GLY A 433 -11.04 0.16 -23.92
C GLY A 433 -10.31 1.02 -22.88
N PHE A 434 -9.29 1.78 -23.29
CA PHE A 434 -8.54 2.68 -22.39
C PHE A 434 -9.28 4.00 -22.15
N SER A 435 -9.07 4.60 -20.98
CA SER A 435 -9.57 5.95 -20.66
C SER A 435 -9.11 6.98 -21.71
N ARG A 436 -10.03 7.88 -22.10
CA ARG A 436 -9.77 8.92 -23.12
C ARG A 436 -8.59 9.83 -22.78
N GLU A 437 -8.30 10.04 -21.49
CA GLU A 437 -7.24 10.95 -21.02
C GLU A 437 -5.85 10.55 -21.51
N ASN A 438 -5.54 9.25 -21.53
CA ASN A 438 -4.21 8.76 -21.87
C ASN A 438 -4.17 7.92 -23.17
N ARG A 439 -5.34 7.66 -23.77
CA ARG A 439 -5.48 6.85 -24.98
C ARG A 439 -4.69 7.40 -26.16
N GLU A 440 -4.74 8.70 -26.41
CA GLU A 440 -4.04 9.34 -27.53
C GLU A 440 -2.51 9.29 -27.36
N SER A 441 -2.02 9.28 -26.12
CA SER A 441 -0.58 9.09 -25.86
C SER A 441 -0.18 7.66 -26.18
N LEU A 442 -1.00 6.69 -25.76
CA LEU A 442 -0.77 5.27 -26.02
C LEU A 442 -0.73 4.98 -27.52
N ILE A 443 -1.74 5.44 -28.27
CA ILE A 443 -1.85 5.25 -29.74
C ILE A 443 -0.61 5.80 -30.47
N ARG A 444 -0.11 6.96 -30.04
CA ARG A 444 1.00 7.63 -30.73
C ARG A 444 2.36 6.99 -30.48
N ASN A 445 2.53 6.29 -29.36
CA ASN A 445 3.85 5.86 -28.90
C ASN A 445 4.03 4.33 -28.86
N ILE A 446 2.94 3.55 -28.85
CA ILE A 446 3.02 2.10 -28.68
C ILE A 446 2.19 1.40 -29.78
N PRO A 447 2.86 0.75 -30.74
CA PRO A 447 2.20 -0.11 -31.71
C PRO A 447 1.41 -1.24 -31.03
N PRO A 448 0.24 -1.64 -31.58
CA PRO A 448 -0.59 -2.70 -31.00
C PRO A 448 0.16 -4.01 -30.72
N ASP A 449 0.98 -4.45 -31.67
CA ASP A 449 1.74 -5.68 -31.62
C ASP A 449 2.87 -5.66 -30.59
N GLU A 450 3.34 -4.48 -30.17
CA GLU A 450 4.37 -4.36 -29.13
C GLU A 450 3.81 -4.46 -27.70
N ILE A 451 2.49 -4.29 -27.49
CA ILE A 451 1.90 -4.27 -26.13
C ILE A 451 2.17 -5.55 -25.34
N PRO A 452 1.92 -6.76 -25.87
CA PRO A 452 2.21 -8.00 -25.14
C PRO A 452 3.70 -8.12 -24.79
N SER A 453 4.58 -7.79 -25.75
CA SER A 453 6.03 -7.84 -25.56
C SER A 453 6.52 -6.84 -24.51
N PHE A 454 5.93 -5.64 -24.43
CA PHE A 454 6.26 -4.67 -23.37
C PHE A 454 5.88 -5.17 -21.99
N ILE A 455 4.68 -5.74 -21.87
CA ILE A 455 4.22 -6.31 -20.61
C ILE A 455 5.14 -7.46 -20.19
N GLU A 456 5.45 -8.37 -21.11
CA GLU A 456 6.33 -9.50 -20.86
C GLU A 456 7.74 -9.07 -20.44
N MET A 457 8.32 -8.14 -21.19
CA MET A 457 9.65 -7.61 -20.92
C MET A 457 9.71 -6.85 -19.60
N THR A 458 8.64 -6.12 -19.24
CA THR A 458 8.52 -5.46 -17.95
C THR A 458 8.64 -6.47 -16.81
N PHE A 459 7.88 -7.55 -16.86
CA PHE A 459 7.95 -8.62 -15.86
C PHE A 459 9.32 -9.32 -15.85
N LYS A 460 9.90 -9.62 -17.01
CA LYS A 460 11.24 -10.25 -17.11
C LYS A 460 12.34 -9.38 -16.48
N ARG A 461 12.29 -8.05 -16.69
CA ARG A 461 13.21 -7.07 -16.08
C ARG A 461 13.04 -6.93 -14.57
N GLU A 462 11.80 -7.00 -14.11
CA GLU A 462 11.45 -7.02 -12.68
C GLU A 462 11.81 -8.38 -12.02
N GLY A 463 12.32 -9.35 -12.80
CA GLY A 463 12.84 -10.62 -12.31
C GLY A 463 11.81 -11.74 -12.23
N HIS A 464 10.64 -11.57 -12.84
CA HIS A 464 9.56 -12.54 -12.83
C HIS A 464 9.77 -13.64 -13.88
N ASP A 465 9.56 -14.89 -13.48
CA ASP A 465 9.46 -16.03 -14.39
C ASP A 465 8.01 -16.24 -14.82
N LEU A 466 7.72 -15.90 -16.08
CA LEU A 466 6.39 -16.03 -16.66
C LEU A 466 6.09 -17.46 -17.15
N LYS A 467 7.07 -18.36 -17.24
CA LYS A 467 6.89 -19.71 -17.82
C LYS A 467 5.95 -20.61 -17.02
N ASN A 468 5.70 -20.28 -15.75
CA ASN A 468 4.85 -21.05 -14.84
C ASN A 468 3.53 -20.34 -14.46
N SER A 469 3.22 -19.20 -15.08
CA SER A 469 1.96 -18.50 -14.79
C SER A 469 0.79 -19.15 -15.55
N ASN A 470 -0.24 -19.57 -14.80
CA ASN A 470 -1.52 -19.98 -15.37
C ASN A 470 -2.44 -18.79 -15.69
N GLU A 471 -2.05 -17.58 -15.30
CA GLU A 471 -2.85 -16.37 -15.52
C GLU A 471 -2.46 -15.68 -16.83
N PRO A 472 -3.45 -15.21 -17.62
CA PRO A 472 -3.22 -14.37 -18.79
C PRO A 472 -2.37 -13.14 -18.48
N LEU A 473 -1.48 -12.79 -19.42
CA LEU A 473 -0.50 -11.71 -19.26
C LEU A 473 -1.14 -10.35 -18.95
N ASN A 474 -2.31 -10.06 -19.54
CA ASN A 474 -3.09 -8.86 -19.24
C ASN A 474 -3.66 -8.83 -17.82
N GLN A 475 -4.03 -9.98 -17.25
CA GLN A 475 -4.49 -10.08 -15.86
C GLN A 475 -3.33 -9.89 -14.89
N LEU A 476 -2.19 -10.52 -15.15
CA LEU A 476 -0.96 -10.29 -14.38
C LEU A 476 -0.60 -8.81 -14.39
N TYR A 477 -0.64 -8.18 -15.55
CA TYR A 477 -0.33 -6.76 -15.69
C TYR A 477 -1.37 -5.88 -15.00
N ALA A 478 -2.66 -6.18 -15.09
CA ALA A 478 -3.68 -5.43 -14.34
C ALA A 478 -3.53 -5.53 -12.82
N LYS A 479 -2.96 -6.63 -12.31
CA LYS A 479 -2.59 -6.78 -10.89
C LYS A 479 -1.28 -6.06 -10.55
N ARG A 480 -0.35 -5.95 -11.50
CA ARG A 480 0.91 -5.19 -11.42
C ARG A 480 0.67 -3.69 -11.28
N ILE A 481 -0.36 -3.19 -12.00
CA ILE A 481 -0.84 -1.80 -12.01
C ILE A 481 -1.70 -1.50 -10.77
#